data_AF-A0A821JTM0-F1
#
_entry.id   AF-A0A821JTM0-F1
#
_cell.length_a   1.000
_cell.length_b   1.000
_cell.length_c   1.000
_cell.angle_alpha   90.00
_cell.angle_beta   90.00
_cell.angle_gamma   90.00
#
_symmetry.space_group_name_H-M   'P 1'
#
loop_
_entity.id
_entity.type
_entity.pdbx_description
1 polymer ?
#
loop_
_entity_poly.entity_id
_entity_poly.type
_entity_poly.pdbx_seq_one_letter_code
_entity_poly.pdbx_strand_id
1 'polypeptide(L)'
;MALQVYQRYEIVFLSQHPLGPKLSHTAVAKAVHCDVKTVKRWLKRWKQSKDLIDAPRSGRPRAATPKQDQQVVALAEQQTFVT
;
A
#
# COMPACT_ATOMS: atom_id res chain seq x y z
N MET A 1 2.16 5.03 8.97
CA MET A 1 3.13 4.65 7.92
C MET A 1 2.54 3.58 7.03
N ALA A 2 2.82 3.61 5.73
CA ALA A 2 2.41 2.54 4.82
C ALA A 2 3.38 1.35 4.96
N LEU A 3 2.86 0.18 5.31
CA LEU A 3 3.66 -1.05 5.32
C LEU A 3 4.09 -1.41 3.90
N GLN A 4 5.36 -1.77 3.75
CA GLN A 4 5.86 -2.32 2.49
C GLN A 4 5.20 -3.67 2.21
N VAL A 5 5.14 -4.06 0.93
CA VAL A 5 4.43 -5.27 0.49
C VAL A 5 4.97 -6.52 1.21
N TYR A 6 6.29 -6.64 1.38
CA TYR A 6 6.90 -7.79 2.07
C TYR A 6 6.42 -7.93 3.53
N GLN A 7 6.28 -6.82 4.25
CA GLN A 7 5.83 -6.81 5.65
C GLN A 7 4.39 -7.33 5.77
N ARG A 8 3.56 -7.11 4.75
CA ARG A 8 2.19 -7.63 4.71
C ARG A 8 2.18 -9.15 4.54
N TYR A 9 3.04 -9.67 3.67
CA TYR A 9 3.22 -11.12 3.51
C TYR A 9 3.81 -11.75 4.77
N GLU A 10 4.73 -11.07 5.45
CA GLU A 10 5.30 -11.49 6.72
C GLU A 10 4.21 -11.63 7.81
N ILE A 11 3.25 -10.70 7.87
CA ILE A 11 2.07 -10.81 8.77
C ILE A 11 1.32 -12.13 8.52
N VAL A 12 1.08 -12.48 7.26
CA VAL A 12 0.37 -13.72 6.91
C VAL A 12 1.22 -14.95 7.25
N PHE A 13 2.52 -14.90 6.94
CA PHE A 13 3.46 -15.97 7.25
C PHE A 13 3.48 -16.28 8.74
N LEU A 14 3.63 -15.27 9.58
CA LEU A 14 3.73 -15.43 11.02
C LEU A 14 2.42 -15.90 11.68
N SER A 15 1.26 -15.54 11.12
CA SER A 15 -0.04 -15.81 11.74
C SER A 15 -0.77 -17.05 11.20
N GLN A 16 -0.82 -17.24 9.88
CA GLN A 16 -1.75 -18.19 9.24
C GLN A 16 -1.09 -19.22 8.34
N HIS A 17 0.16 -19.00 7.94
CA HIS A 17 0.81 -19.88 6.97
C HIS A 17 1.13 -21.27 7.56
N PRO A 18 0.96 -22.38 6.81
CA PRO A 18 1.21 -23.73 7.32
C PRO A 18 2.63 -23.95 7.84
N LEU A 19 3.63 -23.36 7.16
CA LEU A 19 5.04 -23.39 7.54
C LEU A 19 5.42 -22.31 8.57
N GLY A 20 4.44 -21.53 9.01
CA GLY A 20 4.66 -20.40 9.91
C GLY A 20 4.49 -20.76 11.39
N PRO A 21 5.03 -19.95 12.30
CA PRO A 21 4.98 -20.17 13.75
C PRO A 21 3.60 -20.00 14.41
N LYS A 22 2.55 -19.62 13.66
CA LYS A 22 1.17 -19.39 14.14
C LYS A 22 1.07 -18.49 15.38
N LEU A 23 1.76 -17.35 15.31
CA LEU A 23 1.80 -16.37 16.39
C LEU A 23 0.46 -15.66 16.58
N SER A 24 0.23 -15.18 17.80
CA SER A 24 -0.90 -14.32 18.14
C SER A 24 -0.78 -12.95 17.44
N HIS A 25 -1.90 -12.27 17.20
CA HIS A 25 -1.88 -10.97 16.53
C HIS A 25 -1.02 -9.91 17.24
N THR A 26 -0.90 -9.99 18.58
CA THR A 26 -0.06 -9.08 19.37
C THR A 26 1.43 -9.38 19.19
N ALA A 27 1.81 -10.65 19.10
CA ALA A 27 3.19 -11.04 18.81
C ALA A 27 3.59 -10.66 17.39
N VAL A 28 2.71 -10.87 16.40
CA VAL A 28 2.94 -10.45 15.01
C VAL A 28 3.09 -8.92 14.90
N ALA A 29 2.24 -8.17 15.58
CA ALA A 29 2.33 -6.71 15.63
C ALA A 29 3.69 -6.22 16.16
N LYS A 30 4.21 -6.86 17.22
CA LYS A 30 5.53 -6.57 17.77
C LYS A 30 6.65 -6.93 16.78
N ALA A 31 6.57 -8.10 16.14
CA ALA A 31 7.59 -8.57 15.20
C ALA A 31 7.70 -7.68 13.95
N VAL A 32 6.56 -7.25 13.40
CA VAL A 32 6.49 -6.43 12.17
C VAL A 32 6.53 -4.91 12.49
N HIS A 33 6.61 -4.53 13.76
CA HIS A 33 6.57 -3.14 14.23
C HIS A 33 5.35 -2.36 13.71
N CYS A 34 4.16 -2.94 13.85
CA CYS A 34 2.91 -2.31 13.42
C CYS A 34 1.77 -2.49 14.42
N ASP A 35 0.70 -1.72 14.29
CA ASP A 35 -0.46 -1.87 15.17
C ASP A 35 -1.21 -3.19 14.95
N VAL A 36 -1.75 -3.75 16.04
CA VAL A 36 -2.58 -4.96 16.01
C VAL A 36 -3.79 -4.82 15.07
N LYS A 37 -4.36 -3.60 14.96
CA LYS A 37 -5.45 -3.30 14.02
C LYS A 37 -5.02 -3.53 12.57
N THR A 38 -3.76 -3.21 12.25
CA THR A 38 -3.18 -3.37 10.93
C THR A 38 -2.97 -4.85 10.59
N VAL A 39 -2.49 -5.64 11.55
CA VAL A 39 -2.43 -7.12 11.44
C VAL A 39 -3.80 -7.69 11.11
N LYS A 40 -4.82 -7.37 11.91
CA LYS A 40 -6.19 -7.86 11.69
C LYS A 40 -6.74 -7.46 10.32
N ARG A 41 -6.49 -6.22 9.88
CA ARG A 41 -6.91 -5.72 8.56
C ARG A 41 -6.31 -6.56 7.43
N TRP A 42 -5.00 -6.79 7.44
CA TRP A 42 -4.34 -7.54 6.38
C TRP A 42 -4.73 -9.02 6.38
N LEU A 43 -4.87 -9.63 7.56
CA LEU A 43 -5.37 -11.01 7.65
C LEU A 43 -6.81 -11.15 7.15
N LYS A 44 -7.67 -10.15 7.39
CA LYS A 44 -9.03 -10.13 6.81
C LYS A 44 -8.97 -10.06 5.29
N ARG A 45 -8.15 -9.19 4.72
CA ARG A 45 -7.96 -9.07 3.27
C ARG A 45 -7.41 -10.35 2.66
N TRP A 46 -6.41 -10.98 3.29
CA TRP A 46 -5.85 -12.26 2.86
C TRP A 46 -6.92 -13.36 2.75
N LYS A 47 -7.87 -13.40 3.69
CA LYS A 47 -8.99 -14.35 3.62
C LYS A 47 -9.94 -14.09 2.45
N GLN A 48 -10.03 -12.86 1.97
CA GLN A 48 -10.94 -12.46 0.89
C GLN A 48 -10.32 -12.67 -0.49
N SER A 49 -9.10 -12.18 -0.73
CA SER A 49 -8.50 -12.15 -2.08
C SER A 49 -7.24 -12.98 -2.24
N LYS A 50 -6.62 -13.44 -1.14
CA LYS A 50 -5.27 -14.04 -1.15
C LYS A 50 -4.20 -13.16 -1.82
N ASP A 51 -4.43 -11.84 -1.82
CA ASP A 51 -3.52 -10.85 -2.36
C ASP A 51 -3.42 -9.64 -1.42
N LEU A 52 -2.18 -9.17 -1.22
CA LEU A 52 -1.80 -8.08 -0.32
C LEU A 52 -1.19 -6.88 -1.06
N ILE A 53 -1.14 -6.96 -2.39
CA ILE A 53 -0.76 -5.83 -3.24
C ILE A 53 -1.85 -4.75 -3.13
N ASP A 54 -1.43 -3.49 -3.19
CA ASP A 54 -2.36 -2.38 -3.18
C ASP A 54 -3.24 -2.41 -4.44
N ALA A 55 -4.54 -2.20 -4.22
CA ALA A 55 -5.44 -2.01 -5.35
C ALA A 55 -5.09 -0.68 -6.04
N PRO A 56 -5.36 -0.55 -7.34
CA PRO A 56 -5.28 0.75 -7.99
C PRO A 56 -6.09 1.78 -7.19
N ARG A 57 -5.55 3.00 -7.06
CA ARG A 57 -6.19 4.06 -6.30
C ARG A 57 -7.60 4.29 -6.83
N SER A 58 -8.58 4.22 -5.94
CA SER A 58 -9.94 4.64 -6.24
C SER A 58 -9.95 6.13 -6.57
N GLY A 59 -10.52 6.52 -7.70
CA GLY A 59 -10.62 7.91 -8.12
C GLY A 59 -10.94 8.06 -9.60
N ARG A 60 -11.14 9.29 -10.04
CA ARG A 60 -11.32 9.59 -11.46
C ARG A 60 -10.01 9.22 -12.18
N PRO A 61 -10.08 8.44 -13.29
CA PRO A 61 -8.91 8.21 -14.14
C PRO A 61 -8.25 9.54 -14.52
N ARG A 62 -6.93 9.51 -14.73
CA ARG A 62 -6.24 10.71 -15.25
C ARG A 62 -6.86 11.08 -16.60
N ALA A 63 -7.29 12.33 -16.73
CA ALA A 63 -7.83 12.86 -17.98
C ALA A 63 -6.70 13.29 -18.95
N ALA A 64 -5.56 13.71 -18.40
CA ALA A 64 -4.41 14.14 -19.18
C ALA A 64 -3.47 12.96 -19.49
N THR A 65 -2.92 12.99 -20.69
CA THR A 65 -1.84 12.09 -21.13
C THR A 65 -0.49 12.58 -20.60
N PRO A 66 0.54 11.71 -20.47
CA PRO A 66 1.87 12.13 -20.04
C PRO A 66 2.47 13.26 -20.90
N LYS A 67 2.16 13.27 -22.21
CA LYS A 67 2.59 14.33 -23.13
C LYS A 67 1.92 15.66 -22.82
N GLN A 68 0.62 15.66 -22.49
CA GLN A 68 -0.10 16.86 -22.08
C GLN A 68 0.41 17.39 -20.74
N ASP A 69 0.68 16.50 -19.78
CA ASP A 69 1.29 16.88 -18.49
C ASP A 69 2.66 17.58 -18.72
N GLN A 70 3.50 17.02 -19.58
CA GLN A 70 4.79 17.62 -19.95
C GLN A 70 4.63 18.99 -20.63
N GLN A 71 3.63 19.15 -21.51
CA GLN A 71 3.35 20.43 -22.15
C GLN A 71 2.88 21.49 -21.14
N VAL A 72 2.04 21.11 -20.17
CA VAL A 72 1.60 22.01 -19.10
C VAL A 72 2.77 22.46 -18.24
N VAL A 73 3.67 21.54 -17.86
CA VAL A 73 4.88 21.87 -17.09
C VAL A 73 5.79 22.82 -17.87
N ALA A 74 6.08 22.51 -19.14
CA ALA A 74 6.91 23.35 -19.99
C ALA A 74 6.31 24.76 -20.18
N LEU A 75 4.99 24.86 -20.33
CA LEU A 75 4.31 26.15 -20.49
C LEU A 75 4.36 26.98 -19.19
N ALA A 76 4.22 26.33 -18.04
CA ALA A 76 4.36 26.97 -16.73
C ALA A 76 5.80 27.44 -16.46
N GLU A 77 6.82 26.70 -16.91
CA GLU A 77 8.23 27.12 -16.81
C GLU A 77 8.57 28.29 -17.73
N GLN A 78 7.92 28.39 -18.90
CA GLN A 78 8.11 29.48 -19.86
C GLN A 78 7.39 30.77 -19.46
N GLN A 79 6.21 30.64 -18.83
CA GLN A 79 5.42 31.76 -18.37
C GLN A 79 5.64 31.93 -16.86
N THR A 80 6.68 32.66 -16.48
CA THR A 80 6.80 33.17 -15.11
C THR A 80 5.63 34.11 -14.88
N PHE A 81 4.54 33.62 -14.29
CA PHE A 81 3.46 34.47 -13.81
C PHE A 81 4.00 35.26 -12.62
N VAL A 82 4.56 36.43 -12.90
CA VAL A 82 4.91 37.42 -11.88
C VAL A 82 3.60 38.13 -11.52
N THR A 83 3.13 37.89 -10.30
CA THR A 83 1.95 38.54 -9.71
C THR A 83 2.24 39.97 -9.34
#